data_AF-A0A5N6WQT0-F1
#
_entry.id   AF-A0A5N6WQT0-F1
#
_cell.length_a   1.000
_cell.length_b   1.000
_cell.length_c   1.000
_cell.angle_alpha   90.00
_cell.angle_beta   90.00
_cell.angle_gamma   90.00
#
_symmetry.space_group_name_H-M   'P 1'
#
loop_
_entity.id
_entity.type
_entity.pdbx_description
1 polymer ?
#
loop_
_entity_poly.entity_id
_entity_poly.type
_entity_poly.pdbx_seq_one_letter_code
_entity_poly.pdbx_strand_id
1 'polypeptide(L)'
;MRLLQFGFIGYAAATMLGDSTCSKAYQLTMRNSDAFLNELQTRICDKGCSFTVQDYEDGIKEQIHRPYVERMMRDHLGRSDSYTTDADVLVEMGASMLSTAAEKCKSETRDADLATRDDPPFDICAHLSKECVKQIKSQLPGLMLKKAPFFLGLAGTTSCSDVVKFQESPETKTIVAQGMDQYAENCPRRT
;
A
#
# COMPACT_ATOMS: atom_id res chain seq x y z
N MET A 1 -9.42 -11.26 31.82
CA MET A 1 -8.02 -11.18 31.31
C MET A 1 -7.98 -10.63 29.87
N ARG A 2 -8.59 -9.47 29.58
CA ARG A 2 -8.62 -8.86 28.21
C ARG A 2 -8.24 -7.38 28.16
N LEU A 3 -7.94 -6.75 29.30
CA LEU A 3 -7.63 -5.31 29.39
C LEU A 3 -6.13 -4.99 29.32
N LEU A 4 -5.25 -5.98 29.48
CA LEU A 4 -3.79 -5.77 29.45
C LEU A 4 -3.18 -5.78 28.03
N GLN A 5 -3.87 -6.36 27.04
CA GLN A 5 -3.39 -6.34 25.64
C GLN A 5 -3.60 -4.97 24.96
N PHE A 6 -4.69 -4.26 25.28
CA PHE A 6 -4.91 -2.91 24.75
C PHE A 6 -3.99 -1.87 25.40
N GLY A 7 -3.61 -2.07 26.67
CA GLY A 7 -2.61 -1.23 27.35
C GLY A 7 -1.21 -1.37 26.74
N PHE A 8 -0.81 -2.58 26.34
CA PHE A 8 0.48 -2.83 25.70
C PHE A 8 0.55 -2.31 24.26
N ILE A 9 -0.54 -2.46 23.47
CA ILE A 9 -0.62 -1.91 22.12
C ILE A 9 -0.69 -0.37 22.17
N GLY A 10 -1.42 0.20 23.14
CA GLY A 10 -1.46 1.64 23.39
C GLY A 10 -0.11 2.21 23.85
N TYR A 11 0.64 1.47 24.68
CA TYR A 11 1.98 1.85 25.13
C TYR A 11 3.03 1.70 24.01
N ALA A 12 2.96 0.64 23.21
CA ALA A 12 3.82 0.44 22.03
C ALA A 12 3.54 1.46 20.93
N ALA A 13 2.26 1.81 20.70
CA ALA A 13 1.89 2.91 19.81
C ALA A 13 2.34 4.27 20.38
N ALA A 14 2.25 4.48 21.69
CA ALA A 14 2.70 5.72 22.33
C ALA A 14 4.24 5.84 22.37
N THR A 15 5.00 4.75 22.47
CA THR A 15 6.47 4.77 22.35
C THR A 15 6.94 4.87 20.91
N MET A 16 6.26 4.24 19.95
CA MET A 16 6.52 4.43 18.51
C MET A 16 6.05 5.79 17.99
N LEU A 17 5.07 6.45 18.61
CA LEU A 17 4.66 7.82 18.22
C LEU A 17 5.37 8.90 19.06
N GLY A 18 5.92 8.54 20.21
CA GLY A 18 6.74 9.40 21.08
C GLY A 18 8.20 9.48 20.65
N ASP A 19 8.74 8.45 19.98
CA ASP A 19 10.01 8.54 19.27
C ASP A 19 9.82 9.34 17.98
N SER A 20 10.49 10.51 17.90
CA SER A 20 10.46 11.39 16.74
C SER A 20 10.79 10.69 15.40
N THR A 21 11.61 9.63 15.45
CA THR A 21 12.04 8.86 14.27
C THR A 21 10.95 7.92 13.79
N CYS A 22 10.26 7.25 14.71
CA CYS A 22 9.15 6.37 14.38
C CYS A 22 7.90 7.17 13.95
N SER A 23 7.67 8.34 14.57
CA SER A 23 6.69 9.31 14.10
C SER A 23 7.02 9.82 12.68
N LYS A 24 8.30 10.11 12.40
CA LYS A 24 8.77 10.46 11.05
C LYS A 24 8.54 9.33 10.04
N ALA A 25 8.84 8.08 10.39
CA ALA A 25 8.58 6.91 9.54
C ALA A 25 7.09 6.76 9.20
N TYR A 26 6.22 6.96 10.19
CA TYR A 26 4.77 6.95 9.97
C TYR A 26 4.33 8.09 9.03
N GLN A 27 4.80 9.32 9.25
CA GLN A 27 4.49 10.46 8.40
C GLN A 27 5.01 10.27 6.96
N LEU A 28 6.21 9.72 6.80
CA LEU A 28 6.77 9.36 5.50
C LEU A 28 5.95 8.27 4.80
N THR A 29 5.46 7.27 5.53
CA THR A 29 4.54 6.27 4.98
C THR A 29 3.29 6.93 4.39
N MET A 30 2.67 7.84 5.14
CA MET A 30 1.48 8.58 4.68
C MET A 30 1.76 9.50 3.49
N ARG A 31 2.93 10.16 3.46
CA ARG A 31 3.38 11.00 2.34
C ARG A 31 3.73 10.19 1.11
N ASN A 32 4.37 9.04 1.28
CA ASN A 32 4.73 8.14 0.19
C ASN A 32 3.49 7.48 -0.41
N SER A 33 2.40 7.32 0.34
CA SER A 33 1.10 6.97 -0.25
C SER A 33 0.61 8.03 -1.24
N ASP A 34 0.73 9.32 -0.93
CA ASP A 34 0.37 10.39 -1.88
C ASP A 34 1.27 10.37 -3.12
N ALA A 35 2.58 10.16 -2.93
CA ALA A 35 3.52 10.01 -4.03
C ALA A 35 3.17 8.79 -4.90
N PHE A 36 2.90 7.65 -4.30
CA PHE A 36 2.50 6.43 -5.00
C PHE A 36 1.24 6.66 -5.86
N LEU A 37 0.23 7.35 -5.32
CA LEU A 37 -1.00 7.62 -6.06
C LEU A 37 -0.78 8.60 -7.22
N ASN A 38 0.11 9.58 -7.06
CA ASN A 38 0.53 10.44 -8.17
C ASN A 38 1.30 9.66 -9.25
N GLU A 39 2.20 8.75 -8.86
CA GLU A 39 2.91 7.88 -9.81
C GLU A 39 1.93 6.92 -10.51
N LEU A 40 0.95 6.36 -9.79
CA LEU A 40 -0.13 5.54 -10.37
C LEU A 40 -0.94 6.34 -11.40
N GLN A 41 -1.34 7.57 -11.05
CA GLN A 41 -2.05 8.46 -11.97
C GLN A 41 -1.21 8.72 -13.23
N THR A 42 0.02 9.17 -13.07
CA THR A 42 0.85 9.68 -14.18
C THR A 42 1.44 8.57 -15.05
N ARG A 43 1.85 7.43 -14.46
CA ARG A 43 2.51 6.35 -15.19
C ARG A 43 1.57 5.31 -15.75
N ILE A 44 0.39 5.14 -15.14
CA ILE A 44 -0.57 4.10 -15.53
C ILE A 44 -1.83 4.78 -16.08
N CYS A 45 -2.54 5.54 -15.26
CA CYS A 45 -3.87 6.04 -15.63
C CYS A 45 -3.82 7.04 -16.80
N ASP A 46 -2.94 8.04 -16.77
CA ASP A 46 -2.77 9.05 -17.81
C ASP A 46 -2.27 8.46 -19.14
N LYS A 47 -1.62 7.28 -19.10
CA LYS A 47 -1.27 6.52 -20.31
C LYS A 47 -2.47 5.76 -20.90
N GLY A 48 -3.66 5.89 -20.32
CA GLY A 48 -4.88 5.23 -20.78
C GLY A 48 -5.02 3.78 -20.33
N CYS A 49 -4.24 3.33 -19.35
CA CYS A 49 -4.41 2.01 -18.75
C CYS A 49 -5.66 1.95 -17.87
N SER A 50 -6.30 0.79 -17.84
CA SER A 50 -7.18 0.34 -16.77
C SER A 50 -6.31 -0.19 -15.62
N PHE A 51 -6.73 -0.01 -14.38
CA PHE A 51 -6.11 -0.64 -13.21
C PHE A 51 -7.19 -1.12 -12.25
N THR A 52 -7.54 -2.39 -12.35
CA THR A 52 -8.57 -3.04 -11.52
C THR A 52 -7.94 -3.90 -10.43
N VAL A 53 -8.76 -4.28 -9.43
CA VAL A 53 -8.37 -5.30 -8.44
C VAL A 53 -8.00 -6.62 -9.12
N GLN A 54 -8.69 -6.96 -10.22
CA GLN A 54 -8.44 -8.18 -10.99
C GLN A 54 -7.08 -8.12 -11.68
N ASP A 55 -6.73 -7.01 -12.33
CA ASP A 55 -5.40 -6.81 -12.93
C ASP A 55 -4.29 -6.96 -11.89
N TYR A 56 -4.55 -6.49 -10.67
CA TYR A 56 -3.61 -6.64 -9.58
C TYR A 56 -3.40 -8.11 -9.18
N GLU A 57 -4.48 -8.88 -8.99
CA GLU A 57 -4.40 -10.29 -8.61
C GLU A 57 -3.87 -11.19 -9.73
N ASP A 58 -4.21 -10.91 -11.00
CA ASP A 58 -3.87 -11.77 -12.14
C ASP A 58 -2.42 -11.68 -12.60
N GLY A 59 -1.69 -10.63 -12.21
CA GLY A 59 -0.31 -10.48 -12.66
C GLY A 59 0.55 -9.49 -11.90
N ILE A 60 0.03 -8.31 -11.55
CA ILE A 60 0.85 -7.25 -10.95
C ILE A 60 1.38 -7.67 -9.58
N LYS A 61 0.56 -8.35 -8.79
CA LYS A 61 0.91 -8.85 -7.46
C LYS A 61 2.16 -9.72 -7.48
N GLU A 62 2.20 -10.71 -8.37
CA GLU A 62 3.27 -11.71 -8.40
C GLU A 62 4.44 -11.30 -9.30
N GLN A 63 4.20 -10.57 -10.40
CA GLN A 63 5.23 -10.22 -11.37
C GLN A 63 5.96 -8.92 -11.01
N ILE A 64 5.32 -8.02 -10.25
CA ILE A 64 5.81 -6.67 -9.99
C ILE A 64 5.89 -6.40 -8.49
N HIS A 65 4.77 -6.50 -7.77
CA HIS A 65 4.68 -6.04 -6.38
C HIS A 65 5.45 -6.96 -5.41
N ARG A 66 5.26 -8.28 -5.47
CA ARG A 66 5.96 -9.24 -4.59
C ARG A 66 7.49 -9.17 -4.78
N PRO A 67 8.06 -9.29 -6.01
CA PRO A 67 9.50 -9.20 -6.19
C PRO A 67 10.09 -7.89 -5.67
N TYR A 68 9.35 -6.78 -5.80
CA TYR A 68 9.73 -5.49 -5.21
C TYR A 68 9.79 -5.54 -3.68
N VAL A 69 8.73 -6.03 -3.04
CA VAL A 69 8.64 -6.10 -1.57
C VAL A 69 9.71 -7.04 -1.02
N GLU A 70 9.97 -8.17 -1.67
CA GLU A 70 11.02 -9.10 -1.30
C GLU A 70 12.41 -8.48 -1.40
N ARG A 71 12.71 -7.79 -2.52
CA ARG A 71 13.96 -7.05 -2.70
C ARG A 71 14.14 -5.98 -1.62
N MET A 72 13.08 -5.23 -1.32
CA MET A 72 13.05 -4.26 -0.24
C MET A 72 13.40 -4.88 1.12
N MET A 73 12.74 -5.97 1.47
CA MET A 73 12.95 -6.65 2.75
C MET A 73 14.38 -7.18 2.88
N ARG A 74 14.89 -7.83 1.83
CA ARG A 74 16.21 -8.45 1.83
C ARG A 74 17.34 -7.42 1.77
N ASP A 75 17.30 -6.53 0.78
CA ASP A 75 18.46 -5.72 0.40
C ASP A 75 18.55 -4.42 1.21
N HIS A 76 17.42 -3.95 1.77
CA HIS A 76 17.37 -2.66 2.47
C HIS A 76 16.99 -2.75 3.95
N LEU A 77 16.20 -3.75 4.34
CA LEU A 77 15.82 -3.96 5.74
C LEU A 77 16.59 -5.11 6.41
N GLY A 78 17.49 -5.77 5.67
CA GLY A 78 18.37 -6.84 6.19
C GLY A 78 17.63 -8.10 6.61
N ARG A 79 16.42 -8.34 6.09
CA ARG A 79 15.53 -9.45 6.47
C ARG A 79 15.83 -10.72 5.67
N SER A 80 17.10 -11.11 5.57
CA SER A 80 17.57 -12.17 4.66
C SER A 80 16.90 -13.54 4.88
N ASP A 81 16.48 -13.85 6.11
CA ASP A 81 15.88 -15.15 6.46
C ASP A 81 14.35 -15.16 6.46
N SER A 82 13.71 -13.98 6.40
CA SER A 82 12.25 -13.82 6.53
C SER A 82 11.60 -13.00 5.42
N TYR A 83 12.37 -12.51 4.45
CA TYR A 83 11.91 -11.57 3.43
C TYR A 83 10.67 -12.04 2.67
N THR A 84 10.55 -13.34 2.37
CA THR A 84 9.37 -13.90 1.69
C THR A 84 8.11 -13.80 2.55
N THR A 85 8.19 -14.25 3.81
CA THR A 85 7.06 -14.19 4.75
C THR A 85 6.68 -12.75 5.09
N ASP A 86 7.69 -11.88 5.24
CA ASP A 86 7.46 -10.45 5.45
C ASP A 86 6.83 -9.79 4.22
N ALA A 87 7.21 -10.25 3.02
CA ALA A 87 6.62 -9.79 1.78
C ALA A 87 5.18 -10.23 1.60
N ASP A 88 4.83 -11.46 1.98
CA ASP A 88 3.44 -11.93 1.97
C ASP A 88 2.51 -11.00 2.75
N VAL A 89 2.93 -10.59 3.95
CA VAL A 89 2.13 -9.69 4.80
C VAL A 89 1.91 -8.33 4.12
N LEU A 90 2.94 -7.75 3.54
CA LEU A 90 2.83 -6.44 2.87
C LEU A 90 2.07 -6.52 1.54
N VAL A 91 2.24 -7.61 0.79
CA VAL A 91 1.47 -7.87 -0.44
C VAL A 91 -0.02 -8.05 -0.13
N GLU A 92 -0.36 -8.77 0.94
CA GLU A 92 -1.73 -8.91 1.43
C GLU A 92 -2.31 -7.57 1.89
N MET A 93 -1.50 -6.73 2.55
CA MET A 93 -1.89 -5.35 2.88
C MET A 93 -2.19 -4.54 1.62
N GLY A 94 -1.36 -4.65 0.57
CA GLY A 94 -1.60 -3.99 -0.72
C GLY A 94 -2.91 -4.45 -1.38
N ALA A 95 -3.18 -5.75 -1.40
CA ALA A 95 -4.43 -6.32 -1.90
C ALA A 95 -5.65 -5.79 -1.12
N SER A 96 -5.53 -5.72 0.21
CA SER A 96 -6.57 -5.19 1.10
C SER A 96 -6.85 -3.70 0.83
N MET A 97 -5.81 -2.90 0.56
CA MET A 97 -5.95 -1.50 0.18
C MET A 97 -6.68 -1.32 -1.15
N LEU A 98 -6.37 -2.15 -2.16
CA LEU A 98 -7.03 -2.09 -3.47
C LEU A 98 -8.50 -2.51 -3.38
N SER A 99 -8.80 -3.53 -2.60
CA SER A 99 -10.18 -3.95 -2.33
C SER A 99 -10.97 -2.85 -1.61
N THR A 100 -10.33 -2.19 -0.64
CA THR A 100 -10.90 -1.03 0.07
C THR A 100 -11.15 0.14 -0.88
N ALA A 101 -10.20 0.42 -1.78
CA ALA A 101 -10.35 1.44 -2.81
C ALA A 101 -11.58 1.14 -3.68
N ALA A 102 -11.72 -0.10 -4.14
CA ALA A 102 -12.89 -0.50 -4.94
C ALA A 102 -14.21 -0.34 -4.21
N GLU A 103 -14.27 -0.66 -2.91
CA GLU A 103 -15.50 -0.48 -2.12
C GLU A 103 -15.84 1.00 -1.91
N LYS A 104 -14.86 1.79 -1.49
CA LYS A 104 -15.07 3.16 -1.02
C LYS A 104 -15.17 4.16 -2.17
N CYS A 105 -14.32 4.03 -3.16
CA CYS A 105 -14.29 4.96 -4.29
C CYS A 105 -15.43 4.71 -5.29
N LYS A 106 -15.96 3.47 -5.38
CA LYS A 106 -17.18 3.17 -6.15
C LYS A 106 -18.44 3.84 -5.57
N SER A 107 -18.48 4.06 -4.25
CA SER A 107 -19.62 4.71 -3.60
C SER A 107 -19.74 6.21 -3.89
N GLU A 108 -18.66 6.87 -4.33
CA GLU A 108 -18.68 8.30 -4.71
C GLU A 108 -19.31 8.55 -6.09
N THR A 109 -19.23 7.58 -7.01
CA THR A 109 -19.82 7.68 -8.36
C THR A 109 -21.20 7.07 -8.46
N ARG A 110 -21.71 6.51 -7.36
CA ARG A 110 -23.07 5.96 -7.29
C ARG A 110 -24.06 7.08 -6.94
N ASP A 111 -24.21 8.02 -7.88
CA ASP A 111 -25.53 8.64 -8.04
C ASP A 111 -26.51 7.50 -8.39
N ALA A 112 -27.69 7.57 -7.78
CA ALA A 112 -28.75 6.58 -7.89
C ALA A 112 -29.05 6.23 -9.36
N ASP A 113 -28.88 4.97 -9.78
CA ASP A 113 -29.87 4.23 -10.60
C ASP A 113 -29.40 2.93 -11.26
N LEU A 114 -28.12 2.55 -11.24
CA LEU A 114 -27.70 1.35 -11.98
C LEU A 114 -26.93 0.37 -11.09
N ALA A 115 -27.67 -0.61 -10.56
CA ALA A 115 -27.13 -1.82 -9.94
C ALA A 115 -27.50 -3.01 -10.85
N THR A 116 -26.92 -3.05 -12.04
CA THR A 116 -26.98 -4.23 -12.91
C THR A 116 -25.82 -5.17 -12.59
N ARG A 117 -26.05 -6.47 -12.77
CA ARG A 117 -25.12 -7.56 -12.44
C ARG A 117 -23.88 -7.62 -13.35
N ASP A 118 -23.81 -6.76 -14.35
CA ASP A 118 -22.77 -6.65 -15.39
C ASP A 118 -21.90 -5.38 -15.23
N ASP A 119 -21.80 -4.82 -14.03
CA ASP A 119 -20.87 -3.71 -13.79
C ASP A 119 -19.44 -4.17 -14.14
N PRO A 120 -18.73 -3.46 -15.05
CA PRO A 120 -17.33 -3.76 -15.30
C PRO A 120 -16.53 -3.68 -14.00
N PRO A 121 -15.44 -4.45 -13.86
CA PRO A 121 -14.61 -4.43 -12.67
C PRO A 121 -14.18 -3.00 -12.36
N PHE A 122 -14.23 -2.63 -11.07
CA PHE A 122 -13.91 -1.27 -10.62
C PHE A 122 -12.50 -0.89 -11.08
N ASP A 123 -12.43 0.08 -12.00
CA ASP A 123 -11.18 0.64 -12.51
C ASP A 123 -10.78 1.83 -11.64
N ILE A 124 -9.71 1.65 -10.85
CA ILE A 124 -9.17 2.71 -10.00
C ILE A 124 -8.80 3.93 -10.85
N CYS A 125 -8.33 3.76 -12.08
CA CYS A 125 -7.94 4.87 -12.95
C CYS A 125 -9.11 5.72 -13.44
N ALA A 126 -10.34 5.18 -13.46
CA ALA A 126 -11.55 5.95 -13.76
C ALA A 126 -12.07 6.74 -12.54
N HIS A 127 -11.70 6.32 -11.33
CA HIS A 127 -12.30 6.78 -10.08
C HIS A 127 -11.30 7.35 -9.06
N LEU A 128 -10.05 7.60 -9.47
CA LEU A 128 -8.99 8.13 -8.61
C LEU A 128 -9.20 9.63 -8.31
N SER A 129 -10.19 9.93 -7.47
CA SER A 129 -10.48 11.27 -6.97
C SER A 129 -9.62 11.57 -5.72
N LYS A 130 -9.41 12.87 -5.40
CA LYS A 130 -8.76 13.25 -4.13
C LYS A 130 -9.52 12.74 -2.90
N GLU A 131 -10.85 12.64 -2.98
CA GLU A 131 -11.67 12.16 -1.86
C GLU A 131 -11.56 10.63 -1.73
N CYS A 132 -11.61 9.88 -2.84
CA CYS A 132 -11.27 8.46 -2.90
C CYS A 132 -9.92 8.16 -2.24
N VAL A 133 -8.88 8.91 -2.60
CA VAL A 133 -7.55 8.81 -1.99
C VAL A 133 -7.59 9.02 -0.48
N LYS A 134 -8.31 10.04 -0.02
CA LYS A 134 -8.46 10.33 1.41
C LYS A 134 -9.18 9.19 2.15
N GLN A 135 -10.21 8.59 1.54
CA GLN A 135 -10.90 7.43 2.11
C GLN A 135 -10.01 6.19 2.20
N ILE A 136 -9.20 5.92 1.18
CA ILE A 136 -8.21 4.82 1.21
C ILE A 136 -7.21 5.07 2.35
N LYS A 137 -6.66 6.29 2.43
CA LYS A 137 -5.69 6.67 3.46
C LYS A 137 -6.25 6.58 4.88
N SER A 138 -7.53 6.88 5.09
CA SER A 138 -8.13 6.78 6.42
C SER A 138 -8.21 5.34 6.95
N GLN A 139 -8.10 4.34 6.07
CA GLN A 139 -8.09 2.92 6.46
C GLN A 139 -6.69 2.39 6.79
N LEU A 140 -5.63 3.10 6.37
CA LEU A 140 -4.24 2.70 6.63
C LEU A 140 -3.96 2.41 8.11
N PRO A 141 -4.37 3.26 9.08
CA PRO A 141 -4.14 2.96 10.50
C PRO A 141 -4.80 1.65 10.95
N GLY A 142 -6.03 1.40 10.52
CA GLY A 142 -6.76 0.18 10.86
C GLY A 142 -6.12 -1.07 10.25
N LEU A 143 -5.64 -0.99 9.00
CA LEU A 143 -4.91 -2.07 8.34
C LEU A 143 -3.56 -2.33 9.02
N MET A 144 -2.81 -1.27 9.36
CA MET A 144 -1.55 -1.38 10.10
C MET A 144 -1.76 -2.03 11.48
N LEU A 145 -2.82 -1.66 12.19
CA LEU A 145 -3.16 -2.26 13.49
C LEU A 145 -3.50 -3.74 13.38
N LYS A 146 -4.21 -4.17 12.33
CA LYS A 146 -4.49 -5.60 12.08
C LYS A 146 -3.21 -6.41 11.87
N LYS A 147 -2.17 -5.78 11.32
CA LYS A 147 -0.84 -6.39 11.12
C LYS A 147 0.18 -5.90 12.17
N ALA A 148 -0.27 -5.39 13.32
CA ALA A 148 0.61 -4.89 14.37
C ALA A 148 1.70 -5.89 14.81
N PRO A 149 1.45 -7.21 14.93
CA PRO A 149 2.51 -8.17 15.27
C PRO A 149 3.68 -8.17 14.28
N PHE A 150 3.38 -8.01 12.99
CA PHE A 150 4.40 -7.90 11.95
C PHE A 150 5.22 -6.61 12.11
N PHE A 151 4.55 -5.46 12.27
CA PHE A 151 5.25 -4.18 12.46
C PHE A 151 6.06 -4.13 13.77
N LEU A 152 5.59 -4.79 14.82
CA LEU A 152 6.34 -4.96 16.07
C LEU A 152 7.55 -5.87 15.89
N GLY A 153 7.42 -6.96 15.12
CA GLY A 153 8.56 -7.83 14.75
C GLY A 153 9.61 -7.11 13.91
N LEU A 154 9.16 -6.24 12.99
CA LEU A 154 10.01 -5.32 12.24
C LEU A 154 10.73 -4.37 13.19
N ALA A 155 10.02 -3.68 14.09
CA ALA A 155 10.63 -2.77 15.07
C ALA A 155 11.62 -3.47 16.03
N GLY A 156 11.46 -4.78 16.27
CA GLY A 156 12.39 -5.58 17.07
C GLY A 156 13.71 -5.93 16.38
N THR A 157 13.79 -5.78 15.05
CA THR A 157 14.97 -6.15 14.24
C THR A 157 15.44 -5.06 13.27
N THR A 158 14.67 -3.99 13.13
CA THR A 158 14.88 -2.88 12.20
C THR A 158 14.53 -1.59 12.93
N SER A 159 15.48 -0.65 12.97
CA SER A 159 15.21 0.63 13.64
C SER A 159 14.27 1.50 12.79
N CYS A 160 13.48 2.37 13.41
CA CYS A 160 12.70 3.36 12.68
C CYS A 160 13.58 4.28 11.81
N SER A 161 14.85 4.48 12.17
CA SER A 161 15.82 5.21 11.35
C SER A 161 16.09 4.47 10.02
N ASP A 162 16.17 3.14 10.04
CA ASP A 162 16.41 2.35 8.84
C ASP A 162 15.18 2.38 7.91
N VAL A 163 13.98 2.34 8.51
CA VAL A 163 12.72 2.54 7.76
C VAL A 163 12.66 3.94 7.13
N VAL A 164 13.04 4.99 7.86
CA VAL A 164 13.10 6.36 7.34
C VAL A 164 14.09 6.47 6.17
N LYS A 165 15.33 5.99 6.36
CA LYS A 165 16.36 6.00 5.31
C LYS A 165 15.90 5.25 4.07
N PHE A 166 15.25 4.12 4.27
CA PHE A 166 14.67 3.33 3.19
C PHE A 166 13.58 4.10 2.43
N GLN A 167 12.63 4.70 3.15
CA GLN A 167 11.53 5.47 2.54
C GLN A 167 12.00 6.76 1.85
N GLU A 168 13.15 7.30 2.26
CA GLU A 168 13.80 8.44 1.63
C GLU A 168 14.75 8.04 0.49
N SER A 169 15.07 6.75 0.34
CA SER A 169 16.01 6.25 -0.66
C SER A 169 15.53 6.53 -2.09
N PRO A 170 16.39 7.10 -2.96
CA PRO A 170 16.10 7.24 -4.39
C PRO A 170 15.85 5.91 -5.10
N GLU A 171 16.49 4.83 -4.62
CA GLU A 171 16.34 3.49 -5.20
C GLU A 171 14.91 2.98 -5.03
N THR A 172 14.32 3.15 -3.85
CA THR A 172 12.92 2.79 -3.57
C THR A 172 11.96 3.46 -4.55
N LYS A 173 12.13 4.77 -4.78
CA LYS A 173 11.29 5.51 -5.74
C LYS A 173 11.48 5.03 -7.17
N THR A 174 12.73 4.72 -7.54
CA THR A 174 13.07 4.23 -8.88
C THR A 174 12.43 2.88 -9.15
N ILE A 175 12.46 1.95 -8.19
CA ILE A 175 11.89 0.62 -8.40
C ILE A 175 10.36 0.67 -8.51
N VAL A 176 9.69 1.49 -7.69
CA VAL A 176 8.23 1.68 -7.81
C VAL A 176 7.86 2.24 -9.18
N ALA A 177 8.58 3.26 -9.66
CA ALA A 177 8.38 3.83 -10.98
C ALA A 177 8.57 2.80 -12.11
N GLN A 178 9.64 2.00 -12.04
CA GLN A 178 9.93 0.95 -13.03
C GLN A 178 8.84 -0.12 -13.09
N GLY A 179 8.35 -0.57 -11.93
CA GLY A 179 7.24 -1.53 -11.89
C GLY A 179 5.95 -0.99 -12.51
N MET A 180 5.63 0.28 -12.24
CA MET A 180 4.46 0.93 -12.84
C MET A 180 4.61 1.14 -14.35
N ASP A 181 5.80 1.51 -14.82
CA ASP A 181 6.07 1.66 -16.25
C ASP A 181 5.98 0.31 -16.98
N GLN A 182 6.55 -0.75 -16.40
CA GLN A 182 6.47 -2.10 -16.96
C GLN A 182 5.01 -2.60 -17.06
N TYR A 183 4.18 -2.32 -16.06
CA TYR A 183 2.75 -2.60 -16.16
C TYR A 183 2.11 -1.80 -17.30
N ALA A 184 2.40 -0.50 -17.38
CA ALA A 184 1.77 0.39 -18.36
C ALA A 184 2.11 0.06 -19.82
N GLU A 185 3.22 -0.64 -20.07
CA GLU A 185 3.58 -1.15 -21.40
C GLU A 185 2.58 -2.19 -21.93
N ASN A 186 2.02 -3.02 -21.05
CA ASN A 186 1.20 -4.18 -21.40
C ASN A 186 -0.22 -4.15 -20.81
N CYS A 187 -0.61 -3.02 -20.21
CA CYS A 187 -1.89 -2.89 -19.51
C CYS A 187 -3.10 -2.99 -20.47
N PRO A 188 -4.23 -3.53 -20.00
CA PRO A 188 -5.51 -3.31 -20.65
C PRO A 188 -5.78 -1.80 -20.79
N ARG A 189 -6.26 -1.36 -21.96
CA ARG A 189 -6.53 0.06 -22.22
C ARG A 189 -7.99 0.39 -21.92
N ARG A 190 -8.22 1.59 -21.37
CA ARG A 190 -9.56 2.17 -21.22
C ARG A 190 -10.07 2.51 -22.62
N THR A 191 -11.10 1.81 -23.07
CA THR A 191 -11.81 2.06 -24.34
C THR A 191 -12.78 3.22 -24.21
#